data_AF-A0A9D2D9J0-F1
#
_entry.id   AF-A0A9D2D9J0-F1
#
_cell.length_a   1.000
_cell.length_b   1.000
_cell.length_c   1.000
_cell.angle_alpha   90.00
_cell.angle_beta   90.00
_cell.angle_gamma   90.00
#
_symmetry.space_group_name_H-M   'P 1'
#
loop_
_entity.id
_entity.type
_entity.pdbx_description
1 polymer ?
#
loop_
_entity_poly.entity_id
_entity_poly.type
_entity_poly.pdbx_seq_one_letter_code
_entity_poly.pdbx_strand_id
1 'polypeptide(L)'
;MICRHCGATIPDDQMVCPECGAEVQIVPDYNPLDDVLAREVRGSVEGATRQIQTDDIRRYRRGNSEQNVNATRVLQQEEMDRIRRNLRSGTPRGTEGNRRNSAERRNTGEIRRQRQNTGSTQRQRQNTDELRRVRQNTGDPNRSRQNTSELKRQRQQKRLEAAKRKRRNLLIALFAVLALIIAGVVVVYQNSYTGMIRKGYNAIQTRDYTAAERYFERAIVKDKSRPEAYVGYAEVYIDQDDLESAEEVFQDAIKTQPTNEKLYQAAIDFYMDTEQPAKISELLQNCEDEAVLNTVSEYISSAPEFSLESGVYSEVQEITITSDTGGEIYYTLDGTDPTAETGTRYEEPILLQDEGTIEIRAVAINSKGIPSVIESSEYTIEFPIADAPAVTPSTGRYREPEQITITVPEGYTAYYTTDGTTPTTSSTQYTGPVTMPENAQTTFKAVLVNNNNGKTTGVTERTYITTSE
;
A
#
# COMPACT_ATOMS: atom_id res chain seq x y z
N MET A 1 -37.27 -22.50 -17.47
CA MET A 1 -36.12 -23.38 -17.84
C MET A 1 -36.54 -24.55 -18.76
N ILE A 2 -35.64 -25.44 -19.22
CA ILE A 2 -35.96 -26.66 -19.99
C ILE A 2 -35.27 -27.88 -19.35
N CYS A 3 -36.00 -28.99 -19.19
CA CYS A 3 -35.48 -30.23 -18.59
C CYS A 3 -34.48 -30.95 -19.51
N ARG A 4 -33.30 -31.28 -19.00
CA ARG A 4 -32.28 -32.05 -19.73
C ARG A 4 -32.63 -33.53 -19.92
N HIS A 5 -33.48 -34.10 -19.07
CA HIS A 5 -33.86 -35.52 -19.15
C HIS A 5 -35.00 -35.80 -20.14
N CYS A 6 -35.95 -34.89 -20.32
CA CYS A 6 -37.12 -35.10 -21.19
C CYS A 6 -37.43 -33.97 -22.19
N GLY A 7 -36.73 -32.83 -22.13
CA GLY A 7 -36.95 -31.69 -23.02
C GLY A 7 -38.18 -30.83 -22.69
N ALA A 8 -38.96 -31.15 -21.65
CA ALA A 8 -40.12 -30.37 -21.24
C ALA A 8 -39.72 -29.00 -20.66
N THR A 9 -40.53 -27.97 -20.92
CA THR A 9 -40.36 -26.64 -20.31
C THR A 9 -40.71 -26.70 -18.82
N ILE A 10 -39.79 -26.26 -17.96
CA ILE A 10 -39.98 -26.18 -16.52
C ILE A 10 -40.27 -24.71 -16.15
N PRO A 11 -41.36 -24.41 -15.41
CA PRO A 11 -41.60 -23.08 -14.84
C PRO A 11 -40.44 -22.60 -13.96
N ASP A 12 -40.21 -21.29 -13.88
CA ASP A 12 -39.03 -20.74 -13.22
C ASP A 12 -39.11 -20.77 -11.67
N ASP A 13 -40.23 -21.24 -11.11
CA ASP A 13 -40.47 -21.47 -9.67
C ASP A 13 -40.40 -22.97 -9.26
N GLN A 14 -40.06 -23.89 -10.16
CA GLN A 14 -40.03 -25.33 -9.89
C GLN A 14 -38.62 -25.94 -9.99
N MET A 15 -38.14 -26.52 -8.87
CA MET A 15 -36.88 -27.24 -8.79
C MET A 15 -36.97 -28.73 -9.18
N VAL A 16 -38.14 -29.21 -9.62
CA VAL A 16 -38.35 -30.58 -10.11
C VAL A 16 -39.17 -30.51 -11.40
N CYS A 17 -38.81 -31.30 -12.41
CA CYS A 17 -39.54 -31.32 -13.68
C CYS A 17 -40.92 -32.01 -13.50
N PRO A 18 -42.04 -31.35 -13.84
CA PRO A 18 -43.38 -31.88 -13.61
C PRO A 18 -43.74 -33.09 -14.48
N GLU A 19 -43.06 -33.30 -15.62
CA GLU A 19 -43.32 -34.40 -16.55
C GLU A 19 -42.57 -35.69 -16.20
N CYS A 20 -41.33 -35.59 -15.69
CA CYS A 20 -40.48 -36.77 -15.46
C CYS A 20 -40.01 -36.95 -14.00
N GLY A 21 -40.34 -36.01 -13.10
CA GLY A 21 -39.95 -36.08 -11.69
C GLY A 21 -38.45 -35.89 -11.41
N ALA A 22 -37.64 -35.57 -12.42
CA ALA A 22 -36.21 -35.32 -12.24
C ALA A 22 -35.96 -33.96 -11.60
N GLU A 23 -35.13 -33.94 -10.56
CA GLU A 23 -34.68 -32.73 -9.88
C GLU A 23 -33.77 -31.87 -10.79
N VAL A 24 -33.94 -30.55 -10.72
CA VAL A 24 -33.25 -29.59 -11.56
C VAL A 24 -31.96 -29.17 -10.87
N GLN A 25 -30.83 -29.80 -11.23
CA GLN A 25 -29.53 -29.30 -10.80
C GLN A 25 -29.24 -27.95 -11.45
N ILE A 26 -29.37 -26.87 -10.66
CA ILE A 26 -28.94 -25.52 -11.02
C ILE A 26 -27.44 -25.37 -10.69
N VAL A 27 -26.63 -26.23 -11.32
CA VAL A 27 -25.18 -26.03 -11.40
C VAL A 27 -24.92 -25.50 -12.82
N PRO A 28 -24.29 -24.32 -12.99
CA PRO A 28 -23.81 -23.90 -14.31
C PRO A 28 -22.90 -25.00 -14.88
N ASP A 29 -23.03 -25.34 -16.16
CA ASP A 29 -22.10 -26.28 -16.81
C ASP A 29 -20.69 -25.68 -16.83
N TYR A 30 -19.94 -25.88 -15.76
CA TYR A 30 -18.56 -25.46 -15.67
C TYR A 30 -17.71 -26.45 -16.46
N ASN A 31 -17.64 -26.24 -17.77
CA ASN A 31 -16.75 -26.97 -18.66
C ASN A 31 -15.34 -26.36 -18.54
N PRO A 32 -14.37 -27.02 -17.87
CA PRO A 32 -13.05 -26.45 -17.65
C PRO A 32 -12.26 -26.22 -18.95
N LEU A 33 -12.64 -26.86 -20.05
CA LEU A 33 -12.03 -26.63 -21.37
C LEU A 33 -12.38 -25.25 -21.96
N ASP A 34 -13.60 -24.75 -21.75
CA ASP A 34 -14.01 -23.44 -22.28
C ASP A 34 -13.28 -22.31 -21.55
N ASP A 35 -13.03 -22.48 -20.26
CA ASP A 35 -12.27 -21.54 -19.42
C ASP A 35 -10.76 -21.53 -19.75
N VAL A 36 -10.21 -22.66 -20.21
CA VAL A 36 -8.83 -22.75 -20.74
C VAL A 36 -8.73 -22.09 -22.11
N LEU A 37 -9.66 -22.37 -23.03
CA LEU A 37 -9.72 -21.70 -24.33
C LEU A 37 -9.92 -20.18 -24.20
N ALA A 38 -10.78 -19.73 -23.27
CA ALA A 38 -10.96 -18.31 -22.98
C ALA A 38 -9.68 -17.64 -22.43
N ARG A 39 -8.91 -18.35 -21.59
CA ARG A 39 -7.60 -17.90 -21.10
C ARG A 39 -6.57 -17.75 -22.21
N GLU A 40 -6.48 -18.75 -23.09
CA GLU A 40 -5.47 -18.82 -24.16
C GLU A 40 -5.76 -17.82 -25.28
N VAL A 41 -7.05 -17.57 -25.58
CA VAL A 41 -7.48 -16.51 -26.51
C VAL A 41 -7.29 -15.11 -25.90
N ARG A 42 -7.55 -14.89 -24.61
CA ARG A 42 -7.25 -13.58 -23.96
C ARG A 42 -5.76 -13.27 -23.94
N GLY A 43 -4.91 -14.21 -23.51
CA GLY A 43 -3.46 -14.03 -23.50
C GLY A 43 -2.87 -13.72 -24.88
N SER A 44 -3.46 -14.29 -25.95
CA SER A 44 -3.06 -14.04 -27.33
C SER A 44 -3.45 -12.65 -27.88
N VAL A 45 -4.51 -12.02 -27.35
CA VAL A 45 -5.02 -10.73 -27.83
C VAL A 45 -4.45 -9.54 -27.04
N GLU A 46 -4.17 -9.71 -25.75
CA GLU A 46 -3.52 -8.67 -24.92
C GLU A 46 -2.05 -8.44 -25.34
N GLY A 47 -1.36 -9.48 -25.84
CA GLY A 47 -0.03 -9.34 -26.44
C GLY A 47 0.00 -8.56 -27.77
N ALA A 48 -1.15 -8.40 -28.45
CA ALA A 48 -1.24 -7.80 -29.78
C ALA A 48 -1.65 -6.31 -29.79
N THR A 49 -2.08 -5.75 -28.66
CA THR A 49 -2.62 -4.38 -28.58
C THR A 49 -1.84 -3.42 -27.68
N ARG A 50 -0.82 -3.89 -26.94
CA ARG A 50 0.10 -3.00 -26.19
C ARG A 50 1.00 -2.23 -27.16
N GLN A 51 0.81 -0.91 -27.22
CA GLN A 51 1.80 -0.01 -27.82
C GLN A 51 3.08 -0.07 -26.98
N ILE A 52 4.19 -0.47 -27.61
CA ILE A 52 5.50 -0.54 -26.97
C ILE A 52 5.96 0.87 -26.61
N GLN A 53 5.97 1.19 -25.31
CA GLN A 53 6.59 2.41 -24.78
C GLN A 53 8.12 2.25 -24.74
N THR A 54 8.83 3.36 -24.90
CA THR A 54 10.25 3.35 -25.32
C THR A 54 11.29 3.05 -24.23
N ASP A 55 10.89 2.78 -22.99
CA ASP A 55 11.82 2.67 -21.86
C ASP A 55 12.15 1.22 -21.42
N ASP A 56 11.30 0.23 -21.70
CA ASP A 56 11.57 -1.18 -21.34
C ASP A 56 12.72 -1.83 -22.12
N ILE A 57 13.07 -1.27 -23.29
CA ILE A 57 14.13 -1.79 -24.16
C ILE A 57 15.54 -1.64 -23.55
N ARG A 58 15.71 -0.86 -22.47
CA ARG A 58 17.04 -0.63 -21.85
C ARG A 58 17.52 -1.71 -20.90
N ARG A 59 16.64 -2.53 -20.30
CA ARG A 59 17.06 -3.54 -19.30
C ARG A 59 17.52 -4.89 -19.88
N TYR A 60 17.18 -5.21 -21.13
CA TYR A 60 17.52 -6.51 -21.74
C TYR A 60 18.80 -6.53 -22.62
N ARG A 61 19.58 -5.44 -22.66
CA ARG A 61 20.81 -5.34 -23.50
C ARG A 61 22.09 -5.00 -22.71
N ARG A 62 22.27 -5.61 -21.54
CA ARG A 62 23.57 -5.75 -20.86
C ARG A 62 23.75 -7.20 -20.41
N GLY A 63 24.03 -8.09 -21.37
CA GLY A 63 24.06 -9.51 -21.05
C GLY A 63 24.30 -10.46 -22.22
N ASN A 64 25.03 -10.07 -23.28
CA ASN A 64 25.84 -11.05 -24.01
C ASN A 64 26.94 -10.44 -24.89
N SER A 65 27.89 -11.31 -25.22
CA SER A 65 29.23 -11.05 -25.77
C SER A 65 29.32 -10.26 -27.08
N GLU A 66 30.44 -9.55 -27.18
CA GLU A 66 31.29 -9.38 -28.37
C GLU A 66 30.92 -10.22 -29.62
N GLN A 67 30.72 -9.54 -30.75
CA GLN A 67 31.28 -9.99 -32.03
C GLN A 67 31.42 -8.82 -33.01
N ASN A 68 32.51 -8.85 -33.78
CA ASN A 68 33.02 -7.73 -34.57
C ASN A 68 32.80 -7.97 -36.07
N VAL A 69 31.88 -7.23 -36.71
CA VAL A 69 31.74 -7.23 -38.19
C VAL A 69 31.37 -5.84 -38.74
N ASN A 70 32.36 -4.97 -38.94
CA ASN A 70 32.18 -3.77 -39.76
C ASN A 70 32.41 -4.09 -41.24
N ALA A 71 31.35 -4.37 -41.99
CA ALA A 71 31.39 -4.53 -43.45
C ALA A 71 30.81 -3.29 -44.17
N THR A 72 31.64 -2.65 -45.00
CA THR A 72 31.28 -1.47 -45.79
C THR A 72 30.28 -1.81 -46.90
N ARG A 73 29.08 -1.21 -46.88
CA ARG A 73 28.11 -1.36 -47.98
C ARG A 73 28.38 -0.35 -49.09
N VAL A 74 28.76 -0.84 -50.27
CA VAL A 74 28.86 -0.03 -51.49
C VAL A 74 27.46 0.19 -52.07
N LEU A 75 27.07 1.45 -52.29
CA LEU A 75 25.80 1.82 -52.91
C LEU A 75 25.80 1.50 -54.41
N GLN A 76 24.67 1.04 -54.95
CA GLN A 76 24.56 0.72 -56.38
C GLN A 76 24.33 1.97 -57.25
N GLN A 77 24.67 1.88 -58.53
CA GLN A 77 24.69 3.00 -59.49
C GLN A 77 23.37 3.80 -59.51
N GLU A 78 22.23 3.11 -59.46
CA GLU A 78 20.89 3.73 -59.53
C GLU A 78 20.56 4.62 -58.33
N GLU A 79 21.09 4.30 -57.14
CA GLU A 79 20.86 5.05 -55.91
C GLU A 79 21.54 6.42 -55.98
N MET A 80 22.76 6.46 -56.52
CA MET A 80 23.52 7.69 -56.76
C MET A 80 22.82 8.62 -57.77
N ASP A 81 22.18 8.05 -58.81
CA ASP A 81 21.49 8.83 -59.85
C ASP A 81 20.05 9.25 -59.47
N ARG A 82 19.46 8.67 -58.42
CA ARG A 82 18.26 9.23 -57.77
C ARG A 82 18.63 10.49 -56.97
N ILE A 83 19.70 10.44 -56.18
CA ILE A 83 20.15 11.57 -55.34
C ILE A 83 20.56 12.78 -56.21
N ARG A 84 21.25 12.55 -57.33
CA ARG A 84 21.63 13.62 -58.27
C ARG A 84 20.45 14.33 -58.95
N ARG A 85 19.33 13.64 -59.18
CA ARG A 85 18.13 14.22 -59.81
C ARG A 85 17.43 15.23 -58.89
N ASN A 86 17.29 14.89 -57.61
CA ASN A 86 16.56 15.72 -56.64
C ASN A 86 17.26 17.04 -56.26
N LEU A 87 18.53 17.23 -56.66
CA LEU A 87 19.34 18.41 -56.32
C LEU A 87 19.46 19.47 -57.44
N ARG A 88 18.80 19.29 -58.60
CA ARG A 88 19.01 20.15 -59.79
C ARG A 88 17.83 21.00 -60.28
N SER A 89 16.64 20.89 -59.70
CA SER A 89 15.47 21.72 -60.10
C SER A 89 15.02 22.63 -58.96
N GLY A 90 15.50 23.89 -58.97
CA GLY A 90 15.13 24.91 -58.00
C GLY A 90 14.08 25.92 -58.51
N THR A 91 13.07 26.17 -57.65
CA THR A 91 12.48 27.50 -57.36
C THR A 91 11.77 28.27 -58.53
N PRO A 92 11.24 29.51 -58.33
CA PRO A 92 9.98 29.74 -57.59
C PRO A 92 8.99 30.75 -58.27
N ARG A 93 7.69 30.68 -57.92
CA ARG A 93 6.60 31.70 -58.12
C ARG A 93 5.30 31.14 -57.48
N GLY A 94 4.30 31.88 -57.01
CA GLY A 94 4.15 33.33 -56.84
C GLY A 94 2.66 33.78 -56.89
N THR A 95 2.19 34.47 -55.85
CA THR A 95 0.94 35.30 -55.76
C THR A 95 -0.47 34.66 -55.90
N GLU A 96 -1.39 35.22 -55.09
CA GLU A 96 -2.88 35.17 -55.18
C GLU A 96 -3.57 33.79 -55.05
N GLY A 97 -4.72 33.62 -54.36
CA GLY A 97 -5.49 34.52 -53.51
C GLY A 97 -7.00 34.22 -53.56
N ASN A 98 -7.64 33.72 -52.49
CA ASN A 98 -9.10 33.78 -52.35
C ASN A 98 -9.61 33.69 -50.89
N ARG A 99 -10.86 34.13 -50.66
CA ARG A 99 -11.48 34.42 -49.35
C ARG A 99 -12.56 33.40 -48.91
N ARG A 100 -12.90 33.48 -47.61
CA ARG A 100 -14.18 33.19 -46.87
C ARG A 100 -13.89 32.25 -45.68
N ASN A 101 -14.44 32.36 -44.47
CA ASN A 101 -15.17 33.40 -43.67
C ASN A 101 -14.65 33.21 -42.20
N SER A 102 -14.76 34.10 -41.21
CA SER A 102 -15.93 34.75 -40.57
C SER A 102 -15.40 35.90 -39.66
N ALA A 103 -16.07 37.05 -39.52
CA ALA A 103 -16.98 37.41 -38.39
C ALA A 103 -16.40 37.13 -36.97
N GLU A 104 -16.40 38.04 -35.97
CA GLU A 104 -17.04 39.36 -35.83
C GLU A 104 -16.49 40.13 -34.60
N ARG A 105 -16.37 41.47 -34.65
CA ARG A 105 -16.83 42.47 -33.63
C ARG A 105 -16.23 43.87 -33.84
N ARG A 106 -17.02 44.90 -33.49
CA ARG A 106 -16.76 46.34 -33.68
C ARG A 106 -16.36 46.98 -32.33
N ASN A 107 -15.47 47.98 -32.29
CA ASN A 107 -15.73 49.41 -32.06
C ASN A 107 -14.37 50.08 -31.69
N THR A 108 -14.08 51.40 -31.77
CA THR A 108 -14.80 52.62 -32.19
C THR A 108 -13.78 53.74 -32.52
N GLY A 109 -14.21 54.83 -33.17
CA GLY A 109 -13.67 56.18 -32.92
C GLY A 109 -12.70 56.80 -33.94
N GLU A 110 -13.24 57.50 -34.94
CA GLU A 110 -12.56 58.63 -35.60
C GLU A 110 -12.62 59.90 -34.67
N ILE A 111 -11.87 61.01 -34.82
CA ILE A 111 -11.97 62.03 -35.88
C ILE A 111 -10.85 63.12 -35.75
N ARG A 112 -10.39 63.63 -36.91
CA ARG A 112 -9.72 64.92 -37.26
C ARG A 112 -8.35 65.42 -36.72
N ARG A 113 -7.54 65.72 -37.75
CA ARG A 113 -6.48 66.73 -37.93
C ARG A 113 -6.74 68.12 -37.30
N GLN A 114 -5.67 68.80 -36.88
CA GLN A 114 -5.30 70.13 -37.40
C GLN A 114 -3.79 70.43 -37.28
N ARG A 115 -3.30 71.39 -38.08
CA ARG A 115 -1.90 71.86 -38.08
C ARG A 115 -1.70 72.96 -37.03
N GLN A 116 -0.47 73.10 -36.52
CA GLN A 116 0.24 74.38 -36.56
C GLN A 116 1.77 74.19 -36.46
N ASN A 117 2.53 75.24 -36.77
CA ASN A 117 3.96 75.22 -37.11
C ASN A 117 4.59 76.54 -36.65
N THR A 118 5.65 76.53 -35.82
CA THR A 118 6.52 77.71 -35.58
C THR A 118 7.82 77.37 -34.83
N GLY A 119 8.90 78.06 -35.20
CA GLY A 119 10.09 78.31 -34.37
C GLY A 119 11.26 77.32 -34.54
N SER A 120 12.52 77.75 -34.60
CA SER A 120 13.09 79.09 -34.89
C SER A 120 14.57 78.94 -35.28
N THR A 121 15.09 79.90 -36.06
CA THR A 121 16.45 79.86 -36.63
C THR A 121 17.49 80.45 -35.69
N GLN A 122 18.67 79.82 -35.55
CA GLN A 122 19.90 80.57 -35.24
C GLN A 122 21.15 79.96 -35.91
N ARG A 123 22.09 80.83 -36.30
CA ARG A 123 23.28 80.51 -37.14
C ARG A 123 24.58 80.86 -36.41
N GLN A 124 25.60 80.02 -36.56
CA GLN A 124 27.02 80.41 -36.67
C GLN A 124 27.64 79.45 -37.72
N ARG A 125 28.01 79.87 -38.94
CA ARG A 125 29.12 80.77 -39.35
C ARG A 125 30.50 80.34 -38.84
N GLN A 126 31.24 79.66 -39.72
CA GLN A 126 32.67 79.88 -39.89
C GLN A 126 32.92 80.24 -41.36
N ASN A 127 33.75 81.25 -41.58
CA ASN A 127 34.09 81.82 -42.88
C ASN A 127 35.39 81.19 -43.42
N THR A 128 35.42 81.03 -44.75
CA THR A 128 36.52 81.36 -45.70
C THR A 128 37.86 81.77 -45.08
N ASP A 129 39.00 81.21 -45.50
CA ASP A 129 39.62 81.45 -46.81
C ASP A 129 40.68 80.40 -47.18
N GLU A 130 40.75 79.98 -48.45
CA GLU A 130 42.02 79.92 -49.20
C GLU A 130 41.81 79.74 -50.73
N LEU A 131 41.84 80.89 -51.40
CA LEU A 131 42.46 81.21 -52.69
C LEU A 131 42.71 80.15 -53.80
N ARG A 132 42.37 80.62 -55.01
CA ARG A 132 43.00 80.38 -56.33
C ARG A 132 42.80 79.04 -57.05
N ARG A 133 41.93 79.12 -58.07
CA ARG A 133 41.80 78.20 -59.19
C ARG A 133 42.97 78.29 -60.19
N VAL A 134 43.30 77.13 -60.75
CA VAL A 134 43.82 76.87 -62.11
C VAL A 134 45.26 77.29 -62.44
N ARG A 135 46.12 76.29 -62.63
CA ARG A 135 46.85 76.15 -63.91
C ARG A 135 47.01 74.67 -64.30
N GLN A 136 47.06 74.46 -65.61
CA GLN A 136 47.04 73.18 -66.32
C GLN A 136 48.02 72.12 -65.80
N ASN A 137 47.62 70.85 -65.86
CA ASN A 137 48.41 69.90 -66.63
C ASN A 137 47.56 68.76 -67.22
N THR A 138 47.85 68.41 -68.47
CA THR A 138 47.14 67.40 -69.26
C THR A 138 47.61 65.98 -68.92
N GLY A 139 46.67 65.10 -68.58
CA GLY A 139 46.92 63.68 -68.32
C GLY A 139 45.73 62.82 -68.76
N ASP A 140 45.91 62.10 -69.86
CA ASP A 140 45.07 61.06 -70.49
C ASP A 140 43.84 60.55 -69.67
N PRO A 141 42.59 60.77 -70.15
CA PRO A 141 41.39 60.30 -69.46
C PRO A 141 41.14 58.78 -69.56
N ASN A 142 41.83 58.05 -70.45
CA ASN A 142 41.43 56.69 -70.82
C ASN A 142 42.00 55.58 -69.91
N ARG A 143 43.00 55.88 -69.08
CA ARG A 143 43.58 54.91 -68.11
C ARG A 143 42.86 54.85 -66.76
N SER A 144 41.87 55.71 -66.52
CA SER A 144 41.19 55.86 -65.21
C SER A 144 39.76 55.26 -65.15
N ARG A 145 39.14 55.00 -66.31
CA ARG A 145 37.76 54.45 -66.39
C ARG A 145 37.65 52.93 -66.20
N GLN A 146 38.67 52.15 -66.48
CA GLN A 146 38.67 50.70 -66.20
C GLN A 146 38.77 50.43 -64.69
N ASN A 147 39.76 51.04 -64.03
CA ASN A 147 40.01 50.93 -62.59
C ASN A 147 38.79 51.29 -61.71
N THR A 148 37.95 52.24 -62.13
CA THR A 148 36.76 52.64 -61.36
C THR A 148 35.61 51.63 -61.39
N SER A 149 35.56 50.73 -62.38
CA SER A 149 34.56 49.64 -62.43
C SER A 149 34.96 48.46 -61.55
N GLU A 150 36.24 48.10 -61.55
CA GLU A 150 36.81 47.06 -60.69
C GLU A 150 36.80 47.47 -59.22
N LEU A 151 37.13 48.72 -58.91
CA LEU A 151 37.04 49.25 -57.54
C LEU A 151 35.61 49.17 -57.00
N LYS A 152 34.58 49.34 -57.84
CA LYS A 152 33.17 49.15 -57.46
C LYS A 152 32.86 47.68 -57.17
N ARG A 153 33.31 46.75 -58.01
CA ARG A 153 33.15 45.29 -57.79
C ARG A 153 33.86 44.82 -56.51
N GLN A 154 35.11 45.24 -56.30
CA GLN A 154 35.86 44.96 -55.07
C GLN A 154 35.19 45.56 -53.83
N ARG A 155 34.64 46.79 -53.91
CA ARG A 155 33.86 47.39 -52.81
C ARG A 155 32.56 46.64 -52.53
N GLN A 156 31.89 46.10 -53.56
CA GLN A 156 30.70 45.25 -53.38
C GLN A 156 31.06 43.89 -52.76
N GLN A 157 32.13 43.23 -53.21
CA GLN A 157 32.63 41.99 -52.61
C GLN A 157 33.02 42.20 -51.14
N LYS A 158 33.81 43.23 -50.82
CA LYS A 158 34.15 43.59 -49.42
C LYS A 158 32.91 43.91 -48.57
N ARG A 159 31.86 44.52 -49.14
CA ARG A 159 30.57 44.72 -48.44
C ARG A 159 29.81 43.40 -48.23
N LEU A 160 29.82 42.49 -49.19
CA LEU A 160 29.20 41.16 -49.06
C LEU A 160 29.94 40.29 -48.04
N GLU A 161 31.28 40.33 -48.02
CA GLU A 161 32.11 39.68 -47.01
C GLU A 161 31.89 40.30 -45.62
N ALA A 162 31.83 41.63 -45.51
CA ALA A 162 31.49 42.31 -44.26
C ALA A 162 30.07 41.95 -43.80
N ALA A 163 29.10 41.82 -44.70
CA ALA A 163 27.74 41.36 -44.39
C ALA A 163 27.72 39.88 -43.95
N LYS A 164 28.49 39.00 -44.61
CA LYS A 164 28.68 37.60 -44.19
C LYS A 164 29.35 37.52 -42.81
N ARG A 165 30.39 38.33 -42.53
CA ARG A 165 31.03 38.42 -41.21
C ARG A 165 30.05 38.94 -40.15
N LYS A 166 29.27 39.99 -40.44
CA LYS A 166 28.21 40.49 -39.53
C LYS A 166 27.14 39.44 -39.25
N ARG A 167 26.64 38.73 -40.27
CA ARG A 167 25.69 37.61 -40.09
C ARG A 167 26.29 36.46 -39.30
N ARG A 168 27.54 36.09 -39.56
CA ARG A 168 28.26 35.05 -38.79
C ARG A 168 28.42 35.45 -37.32
N ASN A 169 28.83 36.68 -37.05
CA ASN A 169 28.99 37.19 -35.68
C ASN A 169 27.62 37.30 -34.97
N LEU A 170 26.55 37.68 -35.68
CA LEU A 170 25.18 37.67 -35.15
C LEU A 170 24.73 36.24 -34.79
N LEU A 171 24.98 35.25 -35.66
CA LEU A 171 24.66 33.84 -35.39
C LEU A 171 25.47 33.27 -34.23
N ILE A 172 26.76 33.62 -34.11
CA ILE A 172 27.59 33.25 -32.95
C ILE A 172 27.05 33.90 -31.67
N ALA A 173 26.65 35.17 -31.71
CA ALA A 173 26.05 35.85 -30.55
C ALA A 173 24.70 35.24 -30.16
N LEU A 174 23.83 34.91 -31.12
CA LEU A 174 22.56 34.24 -30.87
C LEU A 174 22.77 32.81 -30.32
N PHE A 175 23.76 32.07 -30.83
CA PHE A 175 24.13 30.76 -30.30
C PHE A 175 24.70 30.86 -28.88
N ALA A 176 25.53 31.86 -28.59
CA ALA A 176 26.04 32.11 -27.24
C ALA A 176 24.92 32.48 -26.25
N VAL A 177 23.96 33.32 -26.65
CA VAL A 177 22.77 33.63 -25.85
C VAL A 177 21.91 32.37 -25.63
N LEU A 178 21.70 31.55 -26.66
CA LEU A 178 20.98 30.28 -26.53
C LEU A 178 21.70 29.31 -25.58
N ALA A 179 23.02 29.19 -25.68
CA ALA A 179 23.83 28.36 -24.80
C ALA A 179 23.78 28.84 -23.34
N LEU A 180 23.76 30.15 -23.09
CA LEU A 180 23.56 30.72 -21.75
C LEU A 180 22.14 30.46 -21.20
N ILE A 181 21.11 30.52 -22.05
CA ILE A 181 19.73 30.16 -21.65
C ILE A 181 19.68 28.67 -21.28
N ILE A 182 20.25 27.79 -22.10
CA ILE A 182 20.31 26.35 -21.83
C ILE A 182 21.08 26.07 -20.52
N ALA A 183 22.23 26.71 -20.31
CA ALA A 183 22.99 26.59 -19.07
C ALA A 183 22.18 27.07 -17.85
N GLY A 184 21.45 28.18 -17.96
CA GLY A 184 20.54 28.67 -16.92
C GLY A 184 19.44 27.66 -16.59
N VAL A 185 18.77 27.08 -17.61
CA VAL A 185 17.75 26.04 -17.42
C VAL A 185 18.34 24.79 -16.74
N VAL A 186 19.55 24.36 -17.14
CA VAL A 186 20.24 23.22 -16.51
C VAL A 186 20.54 23.51 -15.04
N VAL A 187 21.05 24.70 -14.69
CA VAL A 187 21.33 25.09 -13.30
C VAL A 187 20.04 25.12 -12.46
N VAL A 188 18.95 25.69 -13.00
CA VAL A 188 17.64 25.69 -12.32
C VAL A 188 17.12 24.28 -12.11
N TYR A 189 17.15 23.41 -13.13
CA TYR A 189 16.74 22.02 -13.00
C TYR A 189 17.60 21.26 -11.97
N GLN A 190 18.92 21.42 -12.01
CA GLN A 190 19.86 20.78 -11.07
C GLN A 190 19.72 21.22 -9.61
N ASN A 191 19.01 22.31 -9.34
CA ASN A 191 18.68 22.83 -8.01
C ASN A 191 17.16 22.80 -7.72
N SER A 192 16.39 22.17 -8.60
CA SER A 192 14.98 21.83 -8.36
C SER A 192 14.87 20.56 -7.52
N TYR A 193 13.72 20.34 -6.89
CA TYR A 193 13.39 19.08 -6.20
C TYR A 193 13.74 17.86 -7.06
N THR A 194 13.17 17.77 -8.27
CA THR A 194 13.39 16.63 -9.18
C THR A 194 14.85 16.43 -9.60
N GLY A 195 15.64 17.50 -9.66
CA GLY A 195 17.07 17.43 -9.96
C GLY A 195 17.92 17.00 -8.76
N MET A 196 17.45 17.22 -7.53
CA MET A 196 18.09 16.69 -6.32
C MET A 196 17.75 15.22 -6.12
N ILE A 197 16.48 14.83 -6.23
CA ILE A 197 16.04 13.41 -6.23
C ILE A 197 16.88 12.58 -7.21
N ARG A 198 17.01 13.03 -8.46
CA ARG A 198 17.81 12.34 -9.48
C ARG A 198 19.30 12.25 -9.12
N LYS A 199 19.85 13.21 -8.38
CA LYS A 199 21.24 13.16 -7.89
C LYS A 199 21.38 12.19 -6.72
N GLY A 200 20.38 12.09 -5.85
CA GLY A 200 20.29 11.09 -4.79
C GLY A 200 20.35 9.67 -5.35
N TYR A 201 19.45 9.31 -6.25
CA TYR A 201 19.47 7.98 -6.91
C TYR A 201 20.76 7.70 -7.69
N ASN A 202 21.34 8.69 -8.36
CA ASN A 202 22.66 8.52 -9.00
C ASN A 202 23.78 8.27 -7.97
N ALA A 203 23.67 8.83 -6.76
CA ALA A 203 24.66 8.65 -5.70
C ALA A 203 24.54 7.27 -5.03
N ILE A 204 23.32 6.75 -4.82
CA ILE A 204 23.05 5.35 -4.44
C ILE A 204 23.72 4.39 -5.45
N GLN A 205 23.53 4.60 -6.75
CA GLN A 205 24.16 3.78 -7.80
C GLN A 205 25.70 3.80 -7.77
N THR A 206 26.31 4.82 -7.18
CA THR A 206 27.76 4.91 -6.96
C THR A 206 28.21 4.51 -5.55
N ARG A 207 27.27 4.10 -4.67
CA ARG A 207 27.48 3.83 -3.24
C ARG A 207 28.10 4.99 -2.47
N ASP A 208 27.74 6.22 -2.85
CA ASP A 208 28.08 7.45 -2.13
C ASP A 208 26.86 7.87 -1.29
N TYR A 209 26.58 7.08 -0.25
CA TYR A 209 25.40 7.23 0.61
C TYR A 209 25.35 8.62 1.27
N THR A 210 26.48 9.11 1.80
CA THR A 210 26.59 10.45 2.39
C THR A 210 26.33 11.60 1.40
N ALA A 211 26.52 11.39 0.09
CA ALA A 211 26.05 12.32 -0.92
C ALA A 211 24.56 12.13 -1.23
N ALA A 212 24.06 10.89 -1.26
CA ALA A 212 22.66 10.55 -1.49
C ALA A 212 21.74 11.18 -0.42
N GLU A 213 21.98 10.91 0.86
CA GLU A 213 21.32 11.50 2.04
C GLU A 213 21.18 13.02 1.87
N ARG A 214 22.32 13.70 1.68
CA ARG A 214 22.40 15.15 1.50
C ARG A 214 21.59 15.67 0.30
N TYR A 215 21.41 14.89 -0.76
CA TYR A 215 20.54 15.27 -1.87
C TYR A 215 19.06 15.09 -1.53
N PHE A 216 18.69 14.03 -0.81
CA PHE A 216 17.32 13.79 -0.37
C PHE A 216 16.88 14.75 0.74
N GLU A 217 17.70 14.99 1.79
CA GLU A 217 17.49 16.04 2.79
C GLU A 217 17.22 17.41 2.14
N ARG A 218 18.04 17.78 1.15
CA ARG A 218 17.86 19.04 0.42
C ARG A 218 16.60 19.07 -0.46
N ALA A 219 16.10 17.91 -0.89
CA ALA A 219 14.81 17.80 -1.56
C ALA A 219 13.65 17.92 -0.56
N ILE A 220 13.74 17.29 0.62
CA ILE A 220 12.79 17.46 1.74
C ILE A 220 12.67 18.93 2.15
N VAL A 221 13.81 19.63 2.33
CA VAL A 221 13.85 21.08 2.63
C VAL A 221 13.24 21.93 1.51
N LYS A 222 13.16 21.43 0.27
CA LYS A 222 12.49 22.13 -0.84
C LYS A 222 10.98 21.91 -0.86
N ASP A 223 10.53 20.69 -0.58
CA ASP A 223 9.12 20.32 -0.56
C ASP A 223 8.93 19.08 0.32
N LYS A 224 8.60 19.32 1.60
CA LYS A 224 8.36 18.26 2.59
C LYS A 224 7.05 17.50 2.36
N SER A 225 6.13 18.03 1.54
CA SER A 225 4.83 17.38 1.30
C SER A 225 4.94 16.15 0.40
N ARG A 226 6.10 15.93 -0.21
CA ARG A 226 6.32 14.98 -1.29
C ARG A 226 7.08 13.73 -0.83
N PRO A 227 6.49 12.53 -0.94
CA PRO A 227 7.08 11.31 -0.42
C PRO A 227 8.37 10.90 -1.16
N GLU A 228 8.57 11.30 -2.41
CA GLU A 228 9.65 10.75 -3.25
C GLU A 228 11.06 11.08 -2.74
N ALA A 229 11.20 12.07 -1.84
CA ALA A 229 12.44 12.39 -1.15
C ALA A 229 12.66 11.51 0.10
N TYR A 230 11.58 11.12 0.78
CA TYR A 230 11.63 10.23 1.95
C TYR A 230 11.84 8.79 1.53
N VAL A 231 11.12 8.31 0.50
CA VAL A 231 11.34 6.99 -0.13
C VAL A 231 12.80 6.85 -0.57
N GLY A 232 13.31 7.83 -1.33
CA GLY A 232 14.70 7.81 -1.77
C GLY A 232 15.73 7.91 -0.63
N TYR A 233 15.37 8.51 0.52
CA TYR A 233 16.23 8.55 1.71
C TYR A 233 16.20 7.20 2.45
N ALA A 234 15.01 6.60 2.64
CA ALA A 234 14.87 5.25 3.19
C ALA A 234 15.62 4.21 2.32
N GLU A 235 15.57 4.31 0.99
CA GLU A 235 16.37 3.48 0.06
C GLU A 235 17.89 3.56 0.32
N VAL A 236 18.41 4.67 0.87
CA VAL A 236 19.84 4.76 1.24
C VAL A 236 20.17 3.83 2.41
N TYR A 237 19.26 3.69 3.37
CA TYR A 237 19.42 2.78 4.51
C TYR A 237 19.11 1.33 4.14
N ILE A 238 18.14 1.10 3.24
CA ILE A 238 17.87 -0.25 2.69
C ILE A 238 19.09 -0.81 1.92
N ASP A 239 19.79 -0.01 1.08
CA ASP A 239 21.04 -0.47 0.41
C ASP A 239 22.25 -0.60 1.38
N GLN A 240 22.06 -0.28 2.67
CA GLN A 240 23.01 -0.52 3.77
C GLN A 240 22.57 -1.68 4.70
N ASP A 241 21.49 -2.39 4.37
CA ASP A 241 20.84 -3.41 5.22
C ASP A 241 20.33 -2.88 6.59
N ASP A 242 20.04 -1.56 6.69
CA ASP A 242 19.54 -0.90 7.90
C ASP A 242 18.05 -0.53 7.75
N LEU A 243 17.16 -1.47 8.08
CA LEU A 243 15.71 -1.25 8.01
C LEU A 243 15.17 -0.37 9.14
N GLU A 244 15.85 -0.30 10.29
CA GLU A 244 15.43 0.51 11.44
C GLU A 244 15.58 2.00 11.14
N SER A 245 16.73 2.42 10.58
CA SER A 245 16.92 3.79 10.10
C SER A 245 16.03 4.13 8.90
N ALA A 246 15.71 3.15 8.04
CA ALA A 246 14.76 3.33 6.94
C ALA A 246 13.33 3.60 7.45
N GLU A 247 12.90 2.89 8.50
CA GLU A 247 11.60 3.09 9.16
C GLU A 247 11.53 4.47 9.85
N GLU A 248 12.58 4.88 10.57
CA GLU A 248 12.65 6.17 11.27
C GLU A 248 12.38 7.36 10.33
N VAL A 249 12.89 7.31 9.09
CA VAL A 249 12.65 8.33 8.05
C VAL A 249 11.16 8.53 7.77
N PHE A 250 10.38 7.45 7.70
CA PHE A 250 8.93 7.52 7.47
C PHE A 250 8.17 7.95 8.74
N GLN A 251 8.53 7.39 9.89
CA GLN A 251 7.91 7.75 11.16
C GLN A 251 8.06 9.26 11.43
N ASP A 252 9.24 9.83 11.23
CA ASP A 252 9.49 11.27 11.43
C ASP A 252 8.82 12.15 10.37
N ALA A 253 8.71 11.68 9.13
CA ALA A 253 7.93 12.34 8.09
C ALA A 253 6.45 12.46 8.48
N ILE A 254 5.90 11.40 9.08
CA ILE A 254 4.50 11.31 9.51
C ILE A 254 4.26 12.09 10.80
N LYS A 255 5.11 11.95 11.83
CA LYS A 255 5.07 12.77 13.07
C LYS A 255 5.04 14.27 12.76
N THR A 256 5.75 14.72 11.72
CA THR A 256 5.81 16.15 11.32
C THR A 256 4.70 16.57 10.35
N GLN A 257 3.97 15.62 9.75
CA GLN A 257 2.92 15.84 8.74
C GLN A 257 1.81 14.78 8.84
N PRO A 258 1.08 14.70 9.97
CA PRO A 258 0.15 13.60 10.25
C PRO A 258 -1.09 13.56 9.33
N THR A 259 -1.35 14.63 8.58
CA THR A 259 -2.47 14.76 7.63
C THR A 259 -2.05 14.53 6.17
N ASN A 260 -0.86 13.96 5.91
CA ASN A 260 -0.33 13.78 4.55
C ASN A 260 -0.53 12.34 4.05
N GLU A 261 -1.69 12.10 3.44
CA GLU A 261 -2.09 10.84 2.77
C GLU A 261 -0.95 10.13 2.04
N LYS A 262 -0.12 10.89 1.31
CA LYS A 262 0.95 10.33 0.45
C LYS A 262 2.16 9.82 1.22
N LEU A 263 2.39 10.32 2.44
CA LEU A 263 3.45 9.79 3.31
C LEU A 263 3.01 8.50 3.97
N TYR A 264 1.73 8.38 4.35
CA TYR A 264 1.19 7.10 4.82
C TYR A 264 1.20 6.05 3.71
N GLN A 265 0.76 6.38 2.49
CA GLN A 265 0.88 5.46 1.35
C GLN A 265 2.32 4.99 1.12
N ALA A 266 3.29 5.91 1.11
CA ALA A 266 4.69 5.54 0.92
C ALA A 266 5.29 4.71 2.08
N ALA A 267 4.83 4.92 3.32
CA ALA A 267 5.22 4.10 4.47
C ALA A 267 4.57 2.71 4.43
N ILE A 268 3.30 2.62 4.01
CA ILE A 268 2.60 1.36 3.77
C ILE A 268 3.28 0.55 2.66
N ASP A 269 3.60 1.19 1.54
CA ASP A 269 4.36 0.56 0.44
C ASP A 269 5.71 0.02 0.95
N PHE A 270 6.43 0.80 1.76
CA PHE A 270 7.69 0.36 2.40
C PHE A 270 7.50 -0.86 3.33
N TYR A 271 6.47 -0.88 4.18
CA TYR A 271 6.21 -2.02 5.07
C TYR A 271 5.75 -3.27 4.29
N MET A 272 5.04 -3.11 3.17
CA MET A 272 4.68 -4.22 2.29
C MET A 272 5.91 -4.76 1.53
N ASP A 273 6.73 -3.88 0.96
CA ASP A 273 7.94 -4.24 0.20
C ASP A 273 9.04 -4.86 1.09
N THR A 274 9.02 -4.56 2.40
CA THR A 274 9.95 -5.14 3.40
C THR A 274 9.38 -6.35 4.16
N GLU A 275 8.22 -6.88 3.75
CA GLU A 275 7.56 -8.04 4.37
C GLU A 275 7.17 -7.85 5.86
N GLN A 276 6.84 -6.61 6.25
CA GLN A 276 6.47 -6.21 7.62
C GLN A 276 5.01 -5.70 7.75
N PRO A 277 3.98 -6.43 7.26
CA PRO A 277 2.61 -5.91 7.22
C PRO A 277 2.01 -5.58 8.59
N ALA A 278 2.47 -6.21 9.69
CA ALA A 278 2.03 -5.90 11.05
C ALA A 278 2.33 -4.45 11.48
N LYS A 279 3.39 -3.84 10.94
CA LYS A 279 3.74 -2.45 11.20
C LYS A 279 2.74 -1.44 10.63
N ILE A 280 1.96 -1.84 9.62
CA ILE A 280 0.92 -0.99 9.03
C ILE A 280 -0.20 -0.74 10.05
N SER A 281 -0.59 -1.75 10.83
CA SER A 281 -1.60 -1.57 11.88
C SER A 281 -1.09 -0.72 13.05
N GLU A 282 0.18 -0.85 13.44
CA GLU A 282 0.82 0.04 14.43
C GLU A 282 0.83 1.51 13.95
N LEU A 283 1.15 1.74 12.67
CA LEU A 283 1.13 3.06 12.04
C LEU A 283 -0.28 3.67 12.01
N LEU A 284 -1.30 2.87 11.64
CA LEU A 284 -2.66 3.36 11.42
C LEU A 284 -3.49 3.46 12.69
N GLN A 285 -3.21 2.67 13.74
CA GLN A 285 -3.90 2.74 15.03
C GLN A 285 -3.83 4.13 15.68
N ASN A 286 -2.72 4.85 15.45
CA ASN A 286 -2.46 6.17 16.01
C ASN A 286 -2.82 7.32 15.05
N CYS A 287 -3.45 7.03 13.90
CA CYS A 287 -3.81 8.03 12.90
C CYS A 287 -5.21 8.61 13.21
N GLU A 288 -5.26 9.86 13.68
CA GLU A 288 -6.53 10.56 13.96
C GLU A 288 -7.18 11.22 12.72
N ASP A 289 -6.49 11.25 11.57
CA ASP A 289 -6.94 11.99 10.40
C ASP A 289 -7.87 11.15 9.50
N GLU A 290 -9.16 11.50 9.48
CA GLU A 290 -10.16 10.81 8.66
C GLU A 290 -9.82 10.79 7.16
N ALA A 291 -9.16 11.81 6.60
CA ALA A 291 -8.86 11.84 5.16
C ALA A 291 -7.74 10.83 4.82
N VAL A 292 -6.73 10.72 5.69
CA VAL A 292 -5.71 9.67 5.62
C VAL A 292 -6.38 8.30 5.76
N LEU A 293 -7.13 8.05 6.84
CA LEU A 293 -7.78 6.75 7.10
C LEU A 293 -8.69 6.31 5.96
N ASN A 294 -9.52 7.21 5.41
CA ASN A 294 -10.36 6.91 4.24
C ASN A 294 -9.51 6.54 3.00
N THR A 295 -8.39 7.24 2.78
CA THR A 295 -7.49 7.03 1.64
C THR A 295 -6.74 5.69 1.72
N VAL A 296 -6.45 5.20 2.92
CA VAL A 296 -5.75 3.92 3.17
C VAL A 296 -6.66 2.84 3.73
N SER A 297 -7.98 2.99 3.58
CA SER A 297 -9.00 2.11 4.17
C SER A 297 -8.86 0.63 3.79
N GLU A 298 -8.31 0.31 2.62
CA GLU A 298 -8.02 -1.07 2.20
C GLU A 298 -6.86 -1.74 2.96
N TYR A 299 -6.11 -0.98 3.77
CA TYR A 299 -4.99 -1.43 4.60
C TYR A 299 -5.34 -1.50 6.10
N ILE A 300 -6.51 -1.02 6.50
CA ILE A 300 -6.96 -1.03 7.90
C ILE A 300 -7.47 -2.43 8.26
N SER A 301 -7.10 -2.90 9.45
CA SER A 301 -7.63 -4.13 10.06
C SER A 301 -8.06 -3.85 11.50
N SER A 302 -9.38 -3.91 11.75
CA SER A 302 -9.97 -3.77 13.08
C SER A 302 -9.62 -4.98 13.97
N ALA A 303 -9.28 -4.73 15.23
CA ALA A 303 -9.09 -5.81 16.21
C ALA A 303 -10.34 -6.71 16.30
N PRO A 304 -10.19 -8.01 16.61
CA PRO A 304 -11.33 -8.86 16.87
C PRO A 304 -12.00 -8.50 18.21
N GLU A 305 -13.31 -8.68 18.29
CA GLU A 305 -14.09 -8.55 19.52
C GLU A 305 -14.59 -9.93 19.96
N PHE A 306 -14.41 -10.25 21.24
CA PHE A 306 -14.97 -11.44 21.88
C PHE A 306 -16.38 -11.16 22.40
N SER A 307 -17.32 -12.10 22.20
CA SER A 307 -18.71 -11.92 22.66
C SER A 307 -18.93 -12.00 24.18
N LEU A 308 -17.91 -12.39 24.94
CA LEU A 308 -17.91 -12.45 26.40
C LEU A 308 -16.71 -11.67 26.95
N GLU A 309 -16.95 -10.85 27.96
CA GLU A 309 -15.89 -10.17 28.72
C GLU A 309 -15.02 -11.20 29.48
N SER A 310 -13.75 -10.87 29.73
CA SER A 310 -12.86 -11.69 30.56
C SER A 310 -13.42 -11.86 31.99
N GLY A 311 -13.34 -13.06 32.57
CA GLY A 311 -13.86 -13.28 33.92
C GLY A 311 -13.95 -14.73 34.39
N VAL A 312 -14.54 -14.91 35.57
CA VAL A 312 -14.81 -16.23 36.17
C VAL A 312 -16.25 -16.64 35.89
N TYR A 313 -16.44 -17.84 35.35
CA TYR A 313 -17.73 -18.40 34.95
C TYR A 313 -18.01 -19.72 35.66
N SER A 314 -19.23 -19.85 36.18
CA SER A 314 -19.72 -21.04 36.91
C SER A 314 -20.40 -22.09 36.03
N GLU A 315 -20.45 -21.86 34.73
CA GLU A 315 -21.15 -22.66 33.72
C GLU A 315 -20.32 -22.70 32.43
N VAL A 316 -20.57 -23.69 31.57
CA VAL A 316 -19.95 -23.81 30.24
C VAL A 316 -20.24 -22.55 29.42
N GLN A 317 -19.21 -21.96 28.81
CA GLN A 317 -19.36 -20.76 27.97
C GLN A 317 -19.13 -21.06 26.49
N GLU A 318 -19.81 -20.31 25.63
CA GLU A 318 -19.58 -20.29 24.19
C GLU A 318 -19.10 -18.89 23.79
N ILE A 319 -17.91 -18.82 23.19
CA ILE A 319 -17.28 -17.57 22.78
C ILE A 319 -17.32 -17.46 21.26
N THR A 320 -17.90 -16.37 20.78
CA THR A 320 -17.82 -15.98 19.37
C THR A 320 -16.81 -14.85 19.20
N ILE A 321 -16.13 -14.83 18.05
CA ILE A 321 -15.16 -13.80 17.70
C ILE A 321 -15.64 -13.10 16.43
N THR A 322 -15.71 -11.77 16.46
CA THR A 322 -16.16 -10.95 15.32
C THR A 322 -15.12 -9.89 14.96
N SER A 323 -15.09 -9.41 13.72
CA SER A 323 -14.24 -8.29 13.30
C SER A 323 -14.79 -7.62 12.04
N ASP A 324 -14.77 -6.29 12.01
CA ASP A 324 -15.18 -5.48 10.85
C ASP A 324 -14.17 -5.53 9.68
N THR A 325 -13.02 -6.17 9.87
CA THR A 325 -11.91 -6.27 8.90
C THR A 325 -12.31 -6.92 7.55
N GLY A 326 -13.40 -7.69 7.51
CA GLY A 326 -13.88 -8.35 6.29
C GLY A 326 -12.91 -9.41 5.75
N GLY A 327 -12.05 -9.97 6.61
CA GLY A 327 -11.06 -10.99 6.31
C GLY A 327 -11.16 -12.20 7.23
N GLU A 328 -10.07 -12.97 7.33
CA GLU A 328 -10.01 -14.20 8.13
C GLU A 328 -9.56 -13.89 9.56
N ILE A 329 -10.11 -14.58 10.57
CA ILE A 329 -9.71 -14.45 11.98
C ILE A 329 -8.89 -15.69 12.38
N TYR A 330 -7.79 -15.48 13.11
CA TYR A 330 -6.95 -16.53 13.66
C TYR A 330 -6.83 -16.37 15.18
N TYR A 331 -6.83 -17.47 15.91
CA TYR A 331 -6.77 -17.47 17.37
C TYR A 331 -5.89 -18.57 17.96
N THR A 332 -5.53 -18.40 19.23
CA THR A 332 -4.79 -19.35 20.07
C THR A 332 -5.50 -19.49 21.42
N LEU A 333 -5.25 -20.60 22.11
CA LEU A 333 -5.86 -20.96 23.40
C LEU A 333 -4.81 -21.15 24.52
N ASP A 334 -3.54 -20.94 24.20
CA ASP A 334 -2.37 -21.18 25.06
C ASP A 334 -1.64 -19.88 25.44
N GLY A 335 -2.26 -18.72 25.19
CA GLY A 335 -1.67 -17.39 25.41
C GLY A 335 -0.59 -16.98 24.39
N THR A 336 -0.28 -17.78 23.36
CA THR A 336 0.70 -17.40 22.32
C THR A 336 0.12 -16.43 21.30
N ASP A 337 0.95 -15.64 20.62
CA ASP A 337 0.52 -14.69 19.58
C ASP A 337 0.00 -15.44 18.32
N PRO A 338 -1.28 -15.28 17.93
CA PRO A 338 -1.81 -15.89 16.72
C PRO A 338 -1.25 -15.19 15.48
N THR A 339 -0.95 -16.00 14.45
CA THR A 339 -0.63 -15.56 13.09
C THR A 339 -1.35 -16.47 12.09
N ALA A 340 -1.27 -16.18 10.79
CA ALA A 340 -1.76 -17.10 9.75
C ALA A 340 -1.04 -18.47 9.73
N GLU A 341 0.16 -18.57 10.34
CA GLU A 341 0.96 -19.81 10.38
C GLU A 341 0.86 -20.55 11.73
N THR A 342 0.71 -19.80 12.84
CA THR A 342 0.69 -20.35 14.22
C THR A 342 -0.71 -20.47 14.81
N GLY A 343 -1.66 -19.65 14.36
CA GLY A 343 -3.02 -19.61 14.89
C GLY A 343 -3.96 -20.62 14.23
N THR A 344 -5.01 -21.00 14.96
CA THR A 344 -6.14 -21.76 14.41
C THR A 344 -7.09 -20.79 13.72
N ARG A 345 -7.55 -21.12 12.51
CA ARG A 345 -8.54 -20.30 11.79
C ARG A 345 -9.90 -20.40 12.48
N TYR A 346 -10.54 -19.26 12.72
CA TYR A 346 -11.84 -19.18 13.35
C TYR A 346 -12.96 -19.45 12.33
N GLU A 347 -13.69 -20.55 12.52
CA GLU A 347 -14.80 -20.99 11.66
C GLU A 347 -16.10 -21.24 12.45
N GLU A 348 -15.99 -21.63 13.72
CA GLU A 348 -17.10 -21.98 14.62
C GLU A 348 -16.85 -21.41 16.03
N PRO A 349 -17.89 -21.23 16.88
CA PRO A 349 -17.75 -20.76 18.25
C PRO A 349 -16.83 -21.64 19.11
N ILE A 350 -16.07 -21.01 20.01
CA ILE A 350 -15.14 -21.70 20.92
C ILE A 350 -15.92 -22.09 22.20
N LEU A 351 -16.01 -23.39 22.47
CA LEU A 351 -16.70 -23.93 23.63
C LEU A 351 -15.76 -24.13 24.82
N LEU A 352 -15.95 -23.34 25.88
CA LEU A 352 -15.23 -23.47 27.15
C LEU A 352 -16.01 -24.37 28.12
N GLN A 353 -15.79 -25.68 27.98
CA GLN A 353 -16.46 -26.73 28.77
C GLN A 353 -15.63 -27.27 29.95
N ASP A 354 -14.30 -27.16 29.87
CA ASP A 354 -13.36 -27.71 30.83
C ASP A 354 -12.96 -26.65 31.87
N GLU A 355 -12.73 -27.08 33.12
CA GLU A 355 -12.34 -26.17 34.20
C GLU A 355 -10.88 -25.71 34.13
N GLY A 356 -10.65 -24.50 34.62
CA GLY A 356 -9.35 -23.87 34.67
C GLY A 356 -9.34 -22.51 33.96
N THR A 357 -8.15 -21.93 33.85
CA THR A 357 -7.92 -20.65 33.19
C THR A 357 -7.42 -20.87 31.77
N ILE A 358 -8.01 -20.16 30.81
CA ILE A 358 -7.67 -20.18 29.40
C ILE A 358 -7.51 -18.74 28.90
N GLU A 359 -6.38 -18.44 28.26
CA GLU A 359 -6.15 -17.16 27.60
C GLU A 359 -6.40 -17.34 26.10
N ILE A 360 -7.45 -16.69 25.60
CA ILE A 360 -7.76 -16.68 24.17
C ILE A 360 -7.18 -15.40 23.58
N ARG A 361 -6.33 -15.54 22.57
CA ARG A 361 -5.77 -14.41 21.82
C ARG A 361 -6.20 -14.51 20.36
N ALA A 362 -6.58 -13.40 19.75
CA ALA A 362 -7.14 -13.37 18.40
C ALA A 362 -6.58 -12.22 17.55
N VAL A 363 -6.46 -12.46 16.24
CA VAL A 363 -6.08 -11.45 15.23
C VAL A 363 -6.94 -11.60 13.98
N ALA A 364 -7.34 -10.48 13.38
CA ALA A 364 -8.03 -10.46 12.09
C ALA A 364 -7.03 -10.08 10.98
N ILE A 365 -7.04 -10.78 9.86
CA ILE A 365 -6.14 -10.55 8.73
C ILE A 365 -6.97 -10.17 7.50
N ASN A 366 -6.77 -8.95 6.99
CA ASN A 366 -7.53 -8.46 5.84
C ASN A 366 -7.09 -9.11 4.51
N SER A 367 -7.82 -8.82 3.44
CA SER A 367 -7.54 -9.34 2.09
C SER A 367 -6.16 -8.96 1.50
N LYS A 368 -5.45 -7.98 2.08
CA LYS A 368 -4.07 -7.61 1.72
C LYS A 368 -3.01 -8.36 2.54
N GLY A 369 -3.41 -9.20 3.50
CA GLY A 369 -2.51 -9.91 4.40
C GLY A 369 -2.06 -9.09 5.62
N ILE A 370 -2.76 -7.98 5.93
CA ILE A 370 -2.39 -7.12 7.06
C ILE A 370 -3.14 -7.56 8.32
N PRO A 371 -2.43 -7.96 9.39
CA PRO A 371 -3.04 -8.33 10.64
C PRO A 371 -3.49 -7.08 11.42
N SER A 372 -4.58 -7.19 12.14
CA SER A 372 -5.01 -6.23 13.16
C SER A 372 -4.03 -6.21 14.34
N VAL A 373 -4.29 -5.32 15.30
CA VAL A 373 -3.77 -5.53 16.67
C VAL A 373 -4.35 -6.84 17.22
N ILE A 374 -3.56 -7.55 18.04
CA ILE A 374 -3.99 -8.78 18.72
C ILE A 374 -4.83 -8.41 19.94
N GLU A 375 -6.05 -8.95 20.01
CA GLU A 375 -6.89 -8.87 21.21
C GLU A 375 -6.62 -10.09 22.11
N SER A 376 -6.68 -9.94 23.43
CA SER A 376 -6.54 -11.03 24.41
C SER A 376 -7.68 -10.97 25.43
N SER A 377 -8.19 -12.14 25.84
CA SER A 377 -9.13 -12.26 26.95
C SER A 377 -8.90 -13.55 27.74
N GLU A 378 -8.84 -13.40 29.07
CA GLU A 378 -8.68 -14.51 30.01
C GLU A 378 -10.04 -14.94 30.56
N TYR A 379 -10.33 -16.23 30.49
CA TYR A 379 -11.54 -16.85 31.02
C TYR A 379 -11.17 -17.92 32.03
N THR A 380 -11.88 -17.98 33.15
CA THR A 380 -11.69 -19.02 34.16
C THR A 380 -13.01 -19.74 34.40
N ILE A 381 -13.07 -21.04 34.09
CA ILE A 381 -14.26 -21.88 34.32
C ILE A 381 -14.10 -22.60 35.67
N GLU A 382 -15.00 -22.35 36.61
CA GLU A 382 -15.02 -22.96 37.94
C GLU A 382 -16.44 -23.41 38.33
N PHE A 383 -16.72 -24.72 38.25
CA PHE A 383 -18.05 -25.22 38.61
C PHE A 383 -18.25 -25.22 40.13
N PRO A 384 -19.30 -24.56 40.65
CA PRO A 384 -19.56 -24.50 42.08
C PRO A 384 -19.91 -25.89 42.63
N ILE A 385 -19.29 -26.23 43.76
CA ILE A 385 -19.59 -27.44 44.52
C ILE A 385 -20.37 -27.11 45.79
N ALA A 386 -21.21 -28.04 46.23
CA ALA A 386 -21.95 -27.91 47.48
C ALA A 386 -21.03 -27.94 48.71
N ASP A 387 -21.53 -27.41 49.82
CA ASP A 387 -20.90 -27.57 51.13
C ASP A 387 -20.81 -29.06 51.55
N ALA A 388 -19.98 -29.33 52.56
CA ALA A 388 -19.84 -30.66 53.16
C ALA A 388 -21.21 -31.18 53.67
N PRO A 389 -21.51 -32.49 53.53
CA PRO A 389 -22.81 -33.05 53.87
C PRO A 389 -23.20 -32.79 55.33
N ALA A 390 -24.42 -32.33 55.56
CA ALA A 390 -24.96 -32.30 56.92
C ALA A 390 -25.24 -33.73 57.39
N VAL A 391 -24.50 -34.16 58.41
CA VAL A 391 -24.68 -35.47 59.07
C VAL A 391 -25.30 -35.26 60.45
N THR A 392 -26.44 -35.91 60.67
CA THR A 392 -27.16 -35.99 61.96
C THR A 392 -27.26 -37.44 62.44
N PRO A 393 -27.23 -37.71 63.75
CA PRO A 393 -27.09 -36.74 64.85
C PRO A 393 -25.63 -36.25 64.98
N SER A 394 -25.39 -35.28 65.88
CA SER A 394 -24.06 -34.71 66.12
C SER A 394 -23.10 -35.68 66.84
N THR A 395 -21.81 -35.38 66.83
CA THR A 395 -20.78 -36.11 67.62
C THR A 395 -21.19 -36.19 69.09
N GLY A 396 -21.20 -37.38 69.69
CA GLY A 396 -21.75 -37.56 71.04
C GLY A 396 -21.70 -38.99 71.61
N ARG A 397 -22.20 -39.12 72.85
CA ARG A 397 -22.44 -40.41 73.53
C ARG A 397 -23.93 -40.74 73.51
N TYR A 398 -24.25 -41.97 73.12
CA TYR A 398 -25.60 -42.46 72.91
C TYR A 398 -25.86 -43.71 73.75
N ARG A 399 -27.02 -43.76 74.42
CA ARG A 399 -27.45 -44.91 75.24
C ARG A 399 -28.11 -46.01 74.42
N GLU A 400 -28.74 -45.63 73.32
CA GLU A 400 -29.39 -46.51 72.36
C GLU A 400 -28.88 -46.17 70.94
N PRO A 401 -28.82 -47.12 69.99
CA PRO A 401 -28.43 -46.82 68.62
C PRO A 401 -29.41 -45.88 67.91
N GLU A 402 -28.94 -44.70 67.52
CA GLU A 402 -29.70 -43.79 66.65
C GLU A 402 -29.44 -44.09 65.16
N GLN A 403 -30.26 -43.52 64.28
CA GLN A 403 -30.07 -43.57 62.84
C GLN A 403 -29.26 -42.36 62.37
N ILE A 404 -28.11 -42.62 61.75
CA ILE A 404 -27.27 -41.61 61.10
C ILE A 404 -27.89 -41.28 59.74
N THR A 405 -28.20 -40.01 59.52
CA THR A 405 -28.76 -39.49 58.28
C THR A 405 -27.83 -38.46 57.65
N ILE A 406 -27.73 -38.52 56.32
CA ILE A 406 -26.98 -37.57 55.50
C ILE A 406 -27.98 -36.76 54.69
N THR A 407 -27.92 -35.43 54.77
CA THR A 407 -28.63 -34.56 53.85
C THR A 407 -27.86 -34.49 52.53
N VAL A 408 -28.49 -34.96 51.46
CA VAL A 408 -27.93 -35.00 50.10
C VAL A 408 -28.67 -33.99 49.22
N PRO A 409 -28.00 -32.94 48.71
CA PRO A 409 -28.59 -32.03 47.73
C PRO A 409 -28.94 -32.73 46.40
N GLU A 410 -29.86 -32.16 45.63
CA GLU A 410 -30.14 -32.64 44.28
C GLU A 410 -28.89 -32.56 43.39
N GLY A 411 -28.68 -33.56 42.52
CA GLY A 411 -27.48 -33.66 41.69
C GLY A 411 -26.22 -34.20 42.39
N TYR A 412 -26.31 -34.63 43.66
CA TYR A 412 -25.19 -35.24 44.40
C TYR A 412 -25.47 -36.69 44.80
N THR A 413 -24.40 -37.46 44.99
CA THR A 413 -24.41 -38.79 45.61
C THR A 413 -23.52 -38.77 46.86
N ALA A 414 -24.07 -39.19 48.01
CA ALA A 414 -23.28 -39.33 49.25
C ALA A 414 -22.57 -40.69 49.33
N TYR A 415 -21.31 -40.65 49.76
CA TYR A 415 -20.51 -41.83 50.11
C TYR A 415 -19.99 -41.68 51.53
N TYR A 416 -19.92 -42.80 52.27
CA TYR A 416 -19.54 -42.79 53.68
C TYR A 416 -18.68 -43.98 54.10
N THR A 417 -18.01 -43.80 55.24
CA THR A 417 -17.19 -44.79 55.94
C THR A 417 -17.49 -44.72 57.44
N THR A 418 -17.29 -45.83 58.16
CA THR A 418 -17.54 -45.96 59.61
C THR A 418 -16.27 -46.27 60.42
N ASP A 419 -15.16 -46.52 59.73
CA ASP A 419 -13.84 -46.84 60.27
C ASP A 419 -12.92 -45.61 60.41
N GLY A 420 -13.42 -44.42 60.06
CA GLY A 420 -12.66 -43.17 60.06
C GLY A 420 -11.74 -42.94 58.85
N THR A 421 -11.73 -43.83 57.85
CA THR A 421 -11.03 -43.58 56.58
C THR A 421 -11.73 -42.49 55.77
N THR A 422 -11.01 -41.76 54.91
CA THR A 422 -11.63 -40.74 54.06
C THR A 422 -12.52 -41.40 53.01
N PRO A 423 -13.83 -41.07 52.94
CA PRO A 423 -14.73 -41.67 51.96
C PRO A 423 -14.38 -41.22 50.54
N THR A 424 -14.57 -42.12 49.59
CA THR A 424 -14.33 -41.92 48.15
C THR A 424 -15.51 -42.51 47.36
N THR A 425 -15.52 -42.37 46.03
CA THR A 425 -16.47 -43.04 45.14
C THR A 425 -16.41 -44.58 45.19
N SER A 426 -15.39 -45.17 45.80
CA SER A 426 -15.28 -46.61 46.07
C SER A 426 -15.78 -47.04 47.46
N SER A 427 -16.16 -46.09 48.30
CA SER A 427 -16.74 -46.34 49.63
C SER A 427 -18.23 -46.69 49.55
N THR A 428 -18.87 -46.95 50.69
CA THR A 428 -20.30 -47.30 50.72
C THR A 428 -21.17 -46.12 50.30
N GLN A 429 -21.98 -46.31 49.26
CA GLN A 429 -22.98 -45.32 48.83
C GLN A 429 -24.09 -45.21 49.88
N TYR A 430 -24.48 -43.99 50.24
CA TYR A 430 -25.60 -43.73 51.14
C TYR A 430 -26.92 -43.81 50.37
N THR A 431 -27.74 -44.82 50.68
CA THR A 431 -29.06 -45.03 50.07
C THR A 431 -30.23 -44.81 51.04
N GLY A 432 -29.94 -44.46 52.29
CA GLY A 432 -30.92 -44.30 53.36
C GLY A 432 -30.25 -44.33 54.76
N PRO A 433 -31.01 -44.10 55.84
CA PRO A 433 -30.47 -43.99 57.19
C PRO A 433 -29.63 -45.20 57.64
N VAL A 434 -28.53 -44.95 58.34
CA VAL A 434 -27.54 -45.96 58.77
C VAL A 434 -27.59 -46.10 60.29
N THR A 435 -27.94 -47.28 60.81
CA THR A 435 -27.98 -47.53 62.26
C THR A 435 -26.58 -47.51 62.87
N MET A 436 -26.42 -46.85 64.03
CA MET A 436 -25.18 -46.90 64.79
C MET A 436 -24.86 -48.34 65.26
N PRO A 437 -23.59 -48.80 65.21
CA PRO A 437 -23.19 -50.03 65.86
C PRO A 437 -23.40 -49.97 67.38
N GLU A 438 -23.85 -51.05 67.99
CA GLU A 438 -23.95 -51.18 69.46
C GLU A 438 -22.57 -51.34 70.11
N ASN A 439 -22.41 -50.80 71.32
CA ASN A 439 -21.25 -50.98 72.18
C ASN A 439 -19.89 -50.65 71.55
N ALA A 440 -19.86 -49.64 70.68
CA ALA A 440 -18.70 -49.29 69.88
C ALA A 440 -18.45 -47.78 69.80
N GLN A 441 -17.18 -47.43 69.60
CA GLN A 441 -16.80 -46.12 69.10
C GLN A 441 -16.71 -46.19 67.57
N THR A 442 -17.54 -45.39 66.89
CA THR A 442 -17.64 -45.34 65.42
C THR A 442 -17.25 -43.95 64.95
N THR A 443 -16.32 -43.86 63.99
CA THR A 443 -15.97 -42.58 63.33
C THR A 443 -16.61 -42.58 61.95
N PHE A 444 -17.75 -41.90 61.85
CA PHE A 444 -18.49 -41.77 60.61
C PHE A 444 -17.94 -40.59 59.81
N LYS A 445 -17.53 -40.83 58.56
CA LYS A 445 -17.14 -39.78 57.61
C LYS A 445 -18.03 -39.85 56.38
N ALA A 446 -18.48 -38.70 55.91
CA ALA A 446 -19.31 -38.57 54.72
C ALA A 446 -18.77 -37.51 53.77
N VAL A 447 -18.89 -37.77 52.47
CA VAL A 447 -18.62 -36.82 51.39
C VAL A 447 -19.74 -36.87 50.36
N LEU A 448 -20.03 -35.74 49.73
CA LEU A 448 -20.92 -35.67 48.57
C LEU A 448 -20.07 -35.63 47.30
N VAL A 449 -20.52 -36.32 46.26
CA VAL A 449 -19.92 -36.32 44.92
C VAL A 449 -20.94 -35.73 43.97
N ASN A 450 -20.56 -34.68 43.23
CA ASN A 450 -21.41 -34.07 42.21
C ASN A 450 -21.55 -35.04 41.02
N ASN A 451 -22.79 -35.34 40.63
CA ASN A 451 -23.06 -36.34 39.60
C ASN A 451 -22.70 -35.87 38.17
N ASN A 452 -22.51 -34.56 37.96
CA ASN A 452 -22.24 -33.99 36.64
C ASN A 452 -20.73 -33.87 36.37
N ASN A 453 -19.93 -33.40 37.33
CA ASN A 453 -18.48 -33.16 37.17
C ASN A 453 -17.60 -34.08 38.03
N GLY A 454 -18.18 -34.98 38.84
CA GLY A 454 -17.45 -35.94 39.66
C GLY A 454 -16.69 -35.34 40.87
N LYS A 455 -16.76 -34.03 41.10
CA LYS A 455 -16.05 -33.39 42.23
C LYS A 455 -16.63 -33.81 43.58
N THR A 456 -15.73 -33.96 44.56
CA THR A 456 -16.07 -34.23 45.96
C THR A 456 -16.16 -32.94 46.76
N THR A 457 -17.16 -32.83 47.63
CA THR A 457 -17.27 -31.75 48.62
C THR A 457 -16.22 -31.90 49.74
N GLY A 458 -16.22 -30.97 50.70
CA GLY A 458 -15.58 -31.22 51.99
C GLY A 458 -16.14 -32.47 52.68
N VAL A 459 -15.33 -33.09 53.54
CA VAL A 459 -15.72 -34.28 54.32
C VAL A 459 -16.28 -33.87 55.69
N THR A 460 -17.47 -34.36 56.02
CA THR A 460 -18.04 -34.23 57.37
C THR A 460 -17.64 -35.43 58.22
N GLU A 461 -17.02 -35.17 59.37
CA GLU A 461 -16.62 -36.18 60.36
C GLU A 461 -17.49 -36.10 61.61
N ARG A 462 -17.97 -37.26 62.08
CA ARG A 462 -18.74 -37.44 63.31
C ARG A 462 -18.20 -38.62 64.10
N THR A 463 -18.14 -38.48 65.43
CA THR A 463 -17.74 -39.57 66.32
C THR A 463 -18.90 -39.95 67.22
N TYR A 464 -19.30 -41.22 67.15
CA TYR A 464 -20.39 -41.78 67.94
C TYR A 464 -19.83 -42.80 68.92
N ILE A 465 -20.24 -42.71 70.18
CA ILE A 465 -19.89 -43.68 71.22
C ILE A 465 -21.20 -44.24 71.76
N THR A 466 -21.52 -45.48 71.41
CA THR A 466 -22.66 -46.23 71.96
C THR A 466 -22.21 -47.05 73.16
N THR A 467 -23.00 -47.04 74.24
CA THR A 467 -22.72 -47.85 75.45
C THR A 467 -24.02 -48.42 76.00
N SER A 468 -24.12 -49.75 76.05
CA SER A 468 -25.09 -50.45 76.90
C SER A 468 -24.77 -50.16 78.36
N GLU A 469 -25.78 -49.74 79.13
CA GLU A 469 -25.72 -49.71 80.60
C GLU A 469 -25.65 -51.12 81.20
#